data_AF-A0A821J7B5-F1
#
_entry.id   AF-A0A821J7B5-F1
#
_cell.length_a   1.000
_cell.length_b   1.000
_cell.length_c   1.000
_cell.angle_alpha   90.00
_cell.angle_beta   90.00
_cell.angle_gamma   90.00
#
_symmetry.space_group_name_H-M   'P 1'
#
loop_
_entity.id
_entity.type
_entity.pdbx_description
1 polymer ?
#
loop_
_entity_poly.entity_id
_entity_poly.type
_entity_poly.pdbx_seq_one_letter_code
_entity_poly.pdbx_strand_id
1 'polypeptide(L)'
;HKIVIDPRNVDLVHHLDLYECDPMAVFNDDKLPDGLCDEIANEIKLCASNLATVWAVGGDVMREFPEEAGYGIGGDYEIKYYMVQMHYDNPRLVLSKMSRKACFFLKF
;
A
#
# COMPACT_ATOMS: atom_id res chain seq x y z
N HIS A 1 8.96 4.00 -14.57
CA HIS A 1 7.72 3.75 -13.79
C HIS A 1 7.15 5.08 -13.28
N LYS A 2 5.84 5.25 -13.09
CA LYS A 2 5.22 6.51 -12.62
C LYS A 2 4.22 6.23 -11.49
N ILE A 3 4.30 6.97 -10.38
CA ILE A 3 3.25 6.96 -9.37
C ILE A 3 1.98 7.57 -9.98
N VAL A 4 0.86 6.86 -9.85
CA VAL A 4 -0.46 7.33 -10.27
C VAL A 4 -1.25 7.68 -9.02
N ILE A 5 -1.44 8.98 -8.79
CA ILE A 5 -2.30 9.51 -7.72
C ILE A 5 -3.46 10.26 -8.37
N ASP A 6 -4.65 10.09 -7.81
CA ASP A 6 -5.83 10.86 -8.22
C ASP A 6 -5.55 12.36 -8.04
N PRO A 7 -5.70 13.20 -9.09
CA PRO A 7 -5.45 14.63 -9.01
C PRO A 7 -6.21 15.34 -7.89
N ARG A 8 -7.36 14.81 -7.44
CA ARG A 8 -8.16 15.36 -6.34
C ARG A 8 -7.52 15.20 -4.96
N ASN A 9 -6.58 14.27 -4.84
CA ASN A 9 -5.94 13.88 -3.58
C ASN A 9 -4.43 14.13 -3.57
N VAL A 10 -3.85 14.73 -4.62
CA VAL A 10 -2.40 14.93 -4.76
C VAL A 10 -1.81 15.79 -3.64
N ASP A 11 -2.62 16.67 -3.04
CA ASP A 11 -2.24 17.52 -1.91
C ASP A 11 -2.38 16.84 -0.55
N LEU A 12 -2.90 15.60 -0.51
CA LEU A 12 -3.15 14.84 0.71
C LEU A 12 -2.35 13.55 0.81
N VAL A 13 -2.12 12.83 -0.30
CA VAL A 13 -1.37 11.57 -0.23
C VAL A 13 0.07 11.88 0.16
N HIS A 14 0.46 11.46 1.36
CA HIS A 14 1.77 11.74 1.94
C HIS A 14 2.78 10.62 1.67
N HIS A 15 2.37 9.36 1.81
CA HIS A 15 3.13 8.19 1.39
C HIS A 15 2.24 7.01 1.01
N LEU A 16 2.83 6.09 0.25
CA LEU A 16 2.28 4.83 -0.23
C LEU A 16 3.28 3.72 0.07
N ASP A 17 2.85 2.71 0.82
CA ASP A 17 3.67 1.54 1.16
C ASP A 17 3.03 0.29 0.56
N LEU A 18 3.84 -0.56 -0.08
CA LEU A 18 3.41 -1.87 -0.55
C LEU A 18 4.04 -2.94 0.33
N TYR A 19 3.21 -3.80 0.89
CA TYR A 19 3.62 -4.92 1.73
C TYR A 19 3.27 -6.25 1.08
N GLU A 20 4.11 -7.25 1.29
CA GLU A 20 3.79 -8.65 1.06
C GLU A 20 3.10 -9.24 2.27
N CYS A 21 2.00 -9.95 2.05
CA CYS A 21 1.37 -10.73 3.10
C CYS A 21 2.10 -12.05 3.33
N ASP A 22 1.92 -12.60 4.53
CA ASP A 22 2.35 -13.94 4.88
C ASP A 22 1.82 -14.94 3.82
N PRO A 23 2.67 -15.85 3.31
CA PRO A 23 2.24 -16.90 2.36
C PRO A 23 1.01 -17.71 2.81
N MET A 24 0.85 -17.86 4.13
CA MET A 24 -0.24 -18.58 4.77
C MET A 24 -1.46 -17.70 5.06
N ALA A 25 -1.41 -16.41 4.74
CA ALA A 25 -2.57 -15.53 4.84
C ALA A 25 -3.69 -16.04 3.92
N VAL A 26 -4.90 -16.13 4.47
CA VAL A 26 -6.12 -16.51 3.74
C VAL A 26 -7.17 -15.46 4.04
N PHE A 27 -7.57 -14.72 3.01
CA PHE A 27 -8.66 -13.76 3.09
C PHE A 27 -9.88 -14.27 2.34
N ASN A 28 -11.03 -13.64 2.58
CA ASN A 28 -12.19 -13.87 1.74
C ASN A 28 -12.02 -13.08 0.44
N ASP A 29 -11.81 -13.76 -0.68
CA ASP A 29 -11.58 -13.11 -1.98
C ASP A 29 -12.79 -12.30 -2.46
N ASP A 30 -14.02 -12.67 -2.06
CA ASP A 30 -15.24 -11.92 -2.39
C ASP A 30 -15.34 -10.61 -1.58
N LYS A 31 -14.58 -10.51 -0.47
CA LYS A 31 -14.60 -9.37 0.43
C LYS A 31 -13.25 -9.24 1.14
N LEU A 32 -12.28 -8.68 0.43
CA LEU A 32 -11.00 -8.34 1.02
C LEU A 32 -11.16 -7.31 2.15
N PRO A 33 -10.28 -7.33 3.15
CA PRO A 33 -10.39 -6.48 4.33
C PRO A 33 -9.91 -5.04 4.05
N ASP A 34 -10.48 -4.40 3.03
CA ASP A 34 -10.16 -3.01 2.71
C ASP A 34 -10.80 -2.06 3.72
N GLY A 35 -10.10 -0.98 4.09
CA GLY A 35 -10.66 0.02 4.98
C GLY A 35 -9.65 0.93 5.65
N LEU A 36 -10.09 1.55 6.75
CA LEU A 36 -9.21 2.31 7.62
C LEU A 36 -8.28 1.35 8.34
N CYS A 37 -6.97 1.57 8.25
CA CYS A 37 -6.00 0.60 8.77
C CYS A 37 -6.20 0.29 10.26
N ASP A 38 -6.65 1.28 11.05
CA ASP A 38 -6.89 1.12 12.48
C ASP A 38 -8.09 0.18 12.79
N GLU A 39 -9.00 -0.02 11.84
CA GLU A 39 -10.21 -0.83 11.98
C GLU A 39 -10.00 -2.31 11.59
N ILE A 40 -8.89 -2.62 10.93
CA ILE A 40 -8.54 -3.96 10.39
C ILE A 40 -7.15 -4.42 10.87
N ALA A 41 -6.81 -4.06 12.10
CA ALA A 41 -5.47 -4.23 12.64
C ALA A 41 -5.01 -5.70 12.72
N ASN A 42 -5.92 -6.68 12.71
CA ASN A 42 -5.56 -8.10 12.75
C ASN A 42 -5.12 -8.60 11.37
N GLU A 43 -5.82 -8.19 10.33
CA GLU A 43 -5.52 -8.51 8.93
C GLU A 43 -4.20 -7.86 8.50
N ILE A 44 -3.96 -6.62 8.94
CA ILE A 44 -2.68 -5.92 8.69
C ILE A 44 -1.48 -6.66 9.27
N LYS A 45 -1.61 -7.30 10.45
CA LYS A 45 -0.50 -8.05 11.07
C LYS A 45 -0.02 -9.20 10.20
N LEU A 46 -0.86 -9.72 9.31
CA LEU A 46 -0.49 -10.74 8.35
C LEU A 46 0.41 -10.19 7.23
N CYS A 47 0.56 -8.88 7.06
CA CYS A 47 1.35 -8.29 5.97
C CYS A 47 2.40 -7.28 6.42
N ALA A 48 2.25 -6.66 7.58
CA ALA A 48 3.09 -5.54 8.01
C ALA A 48 4.60 -5.83 8.18
N SER A 49 5.00 -7.10 8.14
CA SER A 49 6.40 -7.51 8.37
C SER A 49 7.28 -7.43 7.11
N ASN A 50 6.70 -7.49 5.90
CA ASN A 50 7.47 -7.57 4.65
C ASN A 50 7.17 -6.37 3.75
N LEU A 51 8.00 -5.32 3.84
CA LEU A 51 7.86 -4.12 3.00
C LEU A 51 8.55 -4.35 1.64
N ALA A 52 7.76 -4.35 0.56
CA ALA A 52 8.25 -4.49 -0.80
C ALA A 52 8.76 -3.15 -1.36
N THR A 53 8.00 -2.07 -1.17
CA THR A 53 8.40 -0.73 -1.60
C THR A 53 7.71 0.36 -0.79
N VAL A 54 8.30 1.55 -0.84
CA VAL A 54 7.74 2.80 -0.29
C VAL A 54 7.85 3.90 -1.33
N TRP A 55 6.88 4.80 -1.32
CA TRP A 55 6.94 6.11 -1.96
C TRP A 55 6.45 7.17 -0.98
N ALA A 56 7.07 8.35 -0.99
CA ALA A 56 6.63 9.50 -0.20
C ALA A 56 6.75 10.80 -1.00
N VAL A 57 6.01 11.83 -0.62
CA VAL A 57 6.08 13.17 -1.24
C VAL A 57 7.52 13.68 -1.26
N GLY A 58 7.97 14.18 -2.41
CA GLY A 58 9.34 14.64 -2.63
C GLY A 58 10.34 13.51 -2.93
N GLY A 59 9.94 12.25 -2.75
CA GLY A 59 10.66 11.09 -3.24
C GLY A 59 10.46 10.90 -4.74
N ASP A 60 11.53 10.51 -5.42
CA ASP A 60 11.41 10.01 -6.79
C ASP A 60 10.58 8.72 -6.82
N VAL A 61 10.03 8.39 -7.97
CA VAL A 61 9.45 7.06 -8.19
C VAL A 61 10.51 6.01 -7.84
N MET A 62 10.06 4.89 -7.25
CA MET A 62 10.83 3.66 -6.96
C MET A 62 12.24 3.71 -7.52
N ARG A 63 13.27 3.72 -6.65
CA ARG A 63 14.68 3.55 -7.04
C ARG A 63 14.73 2.66 -8.28
N GLU A 64 15.23 3.22 -9.39
CA GLU A 64 15.37 2.47 -10.61
C GLU A 64 16.19 1.22 -10.27
N PHE A 65 15.55 0.05 -10.39
CA PHE A 65 16.31 -1.18 -10.38
C PHE A 65 17.34 -1.09 -11.52
N PRO A 66 18.56 -1.65 -11.34
CA PRO A 66 19.46 -1.88 -12.46
C PRO A 66 18.72 -2.52 -13.64
N GLU A 67 19.19 -2.31 -14.86
CA GLU A 67 18.53 -2.84 -16.08
C GLU A 67 18.33 -4.37 -16.01
N GLU A 68 19.24 -5.05 -15.34
CA GLU A 68 19.27 -6.49 -15.11
C GLU A 68 18.42 -6.98 -13.92
N ALA A 69 17.74 -6.09 -13.19
CA ALA A 69 17.07 -6.41 -11.94
C ALA A 69 15.63 -5.86 -11.87
N GLY A 70 14.84 -6.47 -10.99
CA GLY A 70 13.49 -6.03 -10.68
C GLY A 70 12.98 -6.68 -9.41
N TYR A 71 11.86 -6.18 -8.90
CA TYR A 71 11.13 -6.81 -7.81
C TYR A 71 10.04 -7.71 -8.39
N GLY A 72 10.07 -9.01 -8.08
CA GLY A 72 9.04 -9.94 -8.50
C GLY A 72 7.75 -9.71 -7.74
N ILE A 73 6.63 -9.53 -8.46
CA ILE A 73 5.28 -9.44 -7.87
C ILE A 73 4.43 -10.54 -8.49
N GLY A 74 3.83 -11.40 -7.65
CA GLY A 74 3.06 -12.57 -8.09
C GLY A 74 3.90 -13.65 -8.78
N GLY A 75 3.26 -14.67 -9.36
CA GLY A 75 3.89 -15.84 -9.99
C GLY A 75 3.80 -17.11 -9.13
N ASP A 76 4.61 -18.13 -9.42
CA ASP A 76 4.69 -19.39 -8.61
C ASP A 76 5.26 -19.16 -7.19
N TYR A 77 5.43 -17.91 -6.78
CA TYR A 77 5.89 -17.51 -5.46
C TYR A 77 4.78 -17.72 -4.43
N GLU A 78 5.16 -18.00 -3.19
CA GLU A 78 4.20 -18.35 -2.14
C GLU A 78 3.31 -17.16 -1.69
N ILE A 79 3.58 -15.94 -2.17
CA ILE A 79 2.86 -14.71 -1.80
C ILE A 79 1.58 -14.57 -2.62
N LYS A 80 0.43 -14.66 -1.95
CA LYS A 80 -0.90 -14.58 -2.56
C LYS A 80 -1.52 -13.20 -2.52
N TYR A 81 -1.15 -12.42 -1.51
CA TYR A 81 -1.75 -11.13 -1.24
C TYR A 81 -0.67 -10.07 -0.99
N TYR A 82 -0.97 -8.87 -1.46
CA TYR A 82 -0.23 -7.66 -1.13
C TYR A 82 -1.17 -6.68 -0.42
N MET A 83 -0.63 -5.88 0.48
CA MET A 83 -1.36 -4.80 1.14
C MET A 83 -0.73 -3.46 0.75
N VAL A 84 -1.55 -2.56 0.22
CA VAL A 84 -1.19 -1.16 -0.02
C VAL A 84 -1.68 -0.34 1.17
N GLN A 85 -0.75 0.29 1.90
CA GLN A 85 -1.07 1.31 2.89
C GLN A 85 -0.88 2.69 2.27
N MET A 86 -1.94 3.49 2.28
CA MET A 86 -1.91 4.89 1.85
C MET A 86 -2.16 5.79 3.04
N HIS A 87 -1.20 6.68 3.33
CA HIS A 87 -1.35 7.68 4.36
C HIS A 87 -1.71 9.03 3.76
N TYR A 88 -2.84 9.56 4.18
CA TYR A 88 -3.28 10.92 3.88
C TYR A 88 -2.87 11.85 5.02
N ASP A 89 -2.29 12.99 4.69
CA ASP A 89 -2.03 14.10 5.61
C ASP A 89 -2.85 15.34 5.24
N ASN A 90 -3.45 15.99 6.24
CA ASN A 90 -4.25 17.22 6.11
C ASN A 90 -3.63 18.35 6.95
N PRO A 91 -2.42 18.83 6.60
CA PRO A 91 -1.70 19.85 7.39
C PRO A 91 -2.43 21.20 7.40
N ARG A 92 -3.33 21.44 6.44
CA ARG A 92 -4.13 22.68 6.34
C ARG A 92 -5.46 22.62 7.09
N LEU A 93 -5.75 21.50 7.77
CA LEU A 93 -6.97 21.29 8.56
C LEU A 93 -8.26 21.61 7.80
N VAL A 94 -8.32 21.25 6.52
CA VAL A 94 -9.52 21.45 5.69
C VAL A 94 -10.63 20.56 6.24
N LEU A 95 -11.78 21.14 6.59
CA LEU A 95 -12.88 20.46 7.29
C LEU A 95 -13.42 19.20 6.60
N SER A 96 -13.34 19.13 5.27
CA SER A 96 -13.80 17.97 4.48
C SER A 96 -12.73 16.90 4.24
N LYS A 97 -11.52 17.07 4.76
CA LYS A 97 -10.37 16.19 4.54
C LYS A 97 -9.89 15.64 5.88
N MET A 98 -9.36 14.41 5.89
CA MET A 98 -8.90 13.75 7.12
C MET A 98 -7.47 13.28 6.98
N SER A 99 -6.69 13.38 8.06
CA SER A 99 -5.40 12.67 8.17
C SER A 99 -5.66 11.25 8.67
N ARG A 100 -5.59 10.25 7.78
CA ARG A 100 -5.87 8.83 8.10
C ARG A 100 -5.07 7.92 7.19
N LYS A 101 -4.94 6.66 7.61
CA LYS A 101 -4.36 5.58 6.81
C LYS A 101 -5.48 4.69 6.26
N ALA A 102 -5.45 4.47 4.95
CA ALA A 102 -6.30 3.51 4.27
C ALA A 102 -5.44 2.32 3.83
N CYS A 103 -5.96 1.11 4.04
CA CYS A 103 -5.30 -0.15 3.71
C CYS A 103 -6.17 -0.89 2.69
N PHE A 104 -5.55 -1.33 1.60
CA PHE A 104 -6.19 -2.05 0.51
C PHE A 104 -5.43 -3.34 0.25
N PHE A 105 -6.14 -4.44 0.03
CA PHE A 105 -5.54 -5.73 -0.23
C PHE A 105 -5.71 -6.08 -1.70
N LEU A 106 -4.66 -6.65 -2.28
CA LEU A 106 -4.60 -7.06 -3.68
C LEU A 106 -4.29 -8.54 -3.70
N LYS A 107 -5.07 -9.31 -4.45
CA LYS A 107 -4.78 -10.72 -4.75
C LYS A 107 -4.07 -10.80 -6.09
N PHE A 108 -3.00 -11.59 -6.17
CA PHE A 108 -2.25 -11.85 -7.39
C PHE A 108 -2.28 -13.33 -7.76
#